data_AF-R7LVS1-F1
#
_entry.id   AF-R7LVS1-F1
#
_cell.length_a   1.000
_cell.length_b   1.000
_cell.length_c   1.000
_cell.angle_alpha   90.00
_cell.angle_beta   90.00
_cell.angle_gamma   90.00
#
_symmetry.space_group_name_H-M   'P 1'
#
loop_
_entity.id
_entity.type
_entity.pdbx_description
1 polymer ?
#
loop_
_entity_poly.entity_id
_entity_poly.type
_entity_poly.pdbx_seq_one_letter_code
_entity_poly.pdbx_strand_id
1 'polypeptide(L)'
;MDKKCTKYEALFTFRSEEELNEHIANCPDCQKEHEKMQKVSELLKEVKPYYREKRKNLAKVKVACALFVLMVSGTTLGVINFNTDVSDTLKYGTTLSSEDLGLPVDSYGLISVE
;
A
#
# COMPACT_ATOMS: atom_id res chain seq x y z
N MET A 1 -14.20 43.43 32.20
CA MET A 1 -13.99 42.39 31.17
C MET A 1 -12.52 42.40 30.81
N ASP A 2 -11.72 41.66 31.56
CA ASP A 2 -10.28 41.55 31.31
C ASP A 2 -10.05 40.83 29.99
N LYS A 3 -9.34 41.49 29.08
CA LYS A 3 -9.10 41.01 27.72
C LYS A 3 -8.15 39.82 27.78
N LYS A 4 -8.68 38.60 27.66
CA LYS A 4 -7.88 37.38 27.47
C LYS A 4 -6.95 37.56 26.27
N CYS A 5 -5.67 37.24 26.46
CA CYS A 5 -4.70 37.29 25.36
C CYS A 5 -4.96 36.16 24.35
N THR A 6 -5.22 36.50 23.08
CA THR A 6 -5.40 35.54 21.98
C THR A 6 -4.17 35.39 21.08
N LYS A 7 -3.05 36.04 21.44
CA LYS A 7 -1.87 36.16 20.57
C LYS A 7 -1.02 34.89 20.50
N TYR A 8 -1.25 33.93 21.39
CA TYR A 8 -0.44 32.71 21.54
C TYR A 8 -0.33 31.91 20.23
N GLU A 9 -1.44 31.65 19.54
CA GLU A 9 -1.45 30.85 18.31
C GLU A 9 -0.62 31.49 17.19
N ALA A 10 -0.74 32.81 17.02
CA ALA A 10 0.01 33.56 16.02
C ALA A 10 1.52 33.60 16.33
N LEU A 11 1.89 33.74 17.61
CA LEU A 11 3.28 33.66 18.04
C LEU A 11 3.86 32.26 17.83
N PHE A 12 3.11 31.22 18.18
CA PHE A 12 3.55 29.82 18.06
C PHE A 12 3.74 29.37 16.60
N THR A 13 2.96 29.91 15.67
CA THR A 13 2.99 29.50 14.25
C THR A 13 3.93 30.34 13.39
N PHE A 14 4.09 31.64 13.68
CA PHE A 14 4.79 32.57 12.79
C PHE A 14 6.06 33.21 13.37
N ARG A 15 6.30 33.12 14.69
CA ARG A 15 7.46 33.74 15.35
C ARG A 15 8.46 32.70 15.86
N SER A 16 9.63 33.17 16.27
CA SER A 16 10.68 32.35 16.87
C SER A 16 10.31 31.89 18.28
N GLU A 17 10.88 30.77 18.70
CA GLU A 17 10.66 30.22 20.04
C GLU A 17 11.09 31.19 21.16
N GLU A 18 12.09 32.05 20.90
CA GLU A 18 12.57 33.07 21.83
C GLU A 18 11.50 34.13 22.12
N GLU A 19 10.89 34.72 21.09
CA GLU A 19 9.82 35.72 21.24
C GLU A 19 8.56 35.14 21.92
N LEU A 20 8.27 33.87 21.65
CA LEU A 20 7.16 33.16 22.29
C LEU A 20 7.43 32.95 23.79
N ASN A 21 8.64 32.50 24.16
CA ASN A 21 9.03 32.26 25.54
C ASN A 21 9.03 33.54 26.38
N GLU A 22 9.51 34.65 25.81
CA GLU A 22 9.41 35.97 26.45
C GLU A 22 7.96 36.40 26.67
N HIS A 23 7.07 36.12 25.70
CA HIS A 23 5.66 36.44 25.86
C HIS A 23 4.95 35.57 26.90
N ILE A 24 5.29 34.28 26.96
CA ILE A 24 4.77 33.34 27.96
C ILE A 24 5.19 33.77 29.37
N ALA A 25 6.44 34.21 29.56
CA ALA A 25 6.94 34.68 30.85
C ALA A 25 6.18 35.92 31.37
N ASN A 26 5.70 36.77 30.45
CA ASN A 26 5.02 38.02 30.79
C ASN A 26 3.49 37.90 30.82
N CYS A 27 2.89 36.84 30.28
CA CYS A 27 1.43 36.71 30.15
C CYS A 27 0.88 35.41 30.76
N PRO A 28 0.10 35.47 31.85
CA PRO A 28 -0.41 34.28 32.55
C PRO A 28 -1.45 33.48 31.74
N ASP A 29 -2.17 34.14 30.83
CA ASP A 29 -3.12 33.45 29.95
C ASP A 29 -2.40 32.58 28.92
N CYS A 30 -1.34 33.11 28.30
CA CYS A 30 -0.53 32.39 27.32
C CYS A 30 0.28 31.25 27.96
N GLN A 31 0.69 31.41 29.23
CA GLN A 31 1.33 30.32 29.99
C GLN A 31 0.41 29.12 30.16
N LYS A 32 -0.86 29.34 30.53
CA LYS A 32 -1.84 28.26 30.68
C LYS A 32 -2.14 27.56 29.34
N GLU A 33 -2.20 28.31 28.25
CA GLU A 33 -2.35 27.72 26.91
C GLU A 33 -1.11 26.92 26.51
N HIS A 34 0.10 27.41 26.81
CA HIS A 34 1.34 26.68 26.56
C HIS A 34 1.41 25.34 27.31
N GLU A 35 1.04 25.32 28.59
CA GLU A 35 0.99 24.09 29.39
C GLU A 35 -0.01 23.07 28.82
N LYS A 36 -1.18 23.52 28.36
CA LYS A 36 -2.13 22.63 27.68
C LYS A 36 -1.54 22.04 26.42
N MET A 37 -0.85 22.86 25.62
CA MET A 37 -0.23 22.41 24.37
C MET A 37 0.92 21.42 24.62
N GLN A 38 1.71 21.62 25.68
CA GLN A 38 2.74 20.66 26.09
C GLN A 38 2.14 19.31 26.47
N LYS A 39 1.07 19.30 27.28
CA LYS A 39 0.35 18.05 27.64
C LYS A 39 -0.20 17.33 26.42
N VAL A 40 -0.78 18.07 25.46
CA VAL A 40 -1.26 17.47 24.19
C VAL A 40 -0.11 16.91 23.37
N SER A 41 1.04 17.61 23.32
CA SER A 41 2.24 17.14 22.62
C SER A 41 2.79 15.84 23.22
N GLU A 42 2.79 15.71 24.54
CA GLU A 42 3.19 14.48 25.24
C GLU A 42 2.27 13.31 24.88
N LEU A 43 0.95 13.51 24.97
CA LEU A 43 -0.03 12.50 24.56
C LEU A 43 0.17 12.07 23.10
N LEU A 44 0.42 13.01 22.19
CA LEU A 44 0.70 12.70 20.79
C LEU A 44 1.99 11.89 20.60
N LYS A 45 3.03 12.14 21.41
CA LYS A 45 4.29 11.38 21.38
C LYS A 45 4.07 9.92 21.82
N GLU A 46 3.21 9.69 22.81
CA GLU A 46 2.85 8.33 23.28
C GLU A 46 2.09 7.52 22.23
N VAL A 47 1.19 8.16 21.48
CA VAL A 47 0.37 7.45 20.47
C VAL A 47 1.09 7.32 19.11
N LYS A 48 2.08 8.17 18.83
CA LYS A 48 2.91 8.12 17.61
C LYS A 48 3.51 6.73 17.29
N PRO A 49 4.13 5.98 18.22
CA PRO A 49 4.66 4.65 17.93
C PRO A 49 3.57 3.68 17.45
N TYR A 50 2.38 3.71 18.07
CA TYR A 50 1.26 2.85 17.69
C TYR A 50 0.80 3.08 16.24
N TYR A 51 0.64 4.33 15.83
CA TYR A 51 0.29 4.65 14.44
C TYR A 51 1.42 4.32 13.44
N ARG A 52 2.68 4.44 13.87
CA ARG A 52 3.83 4.06 13.03
C ARG A 52 3.85 2.57 12.77
N GLU A 53 3.58 1.76 13.80
CA GLU A 53 3.52 0.31 13.68
C GLU A 53 2.33 -0.16 12.84
N LYS A 54 1.14 0.41 13.07
CA LYS A 54 -0.05 0.13 12.24
C LYS A 54 0.18 0.43 10.76
N ARG A 55 0.85 1.54 10.43
CA ARG A 55 1.21 1.87 9.04
C ARG A 55 2.20 0.88 8.42
N LYS A 56 3.20 0.41 9.17
CA LYS A 56 4.14 -0.62 8.70
C LYS A 56 3.44 -1.94 8.38
N ASN A 57 2.47 -2.35 9.19
CA ASN A 57 1.73 -3.60 8.95
C ASN A 57 0.87 -3.51 7.69
N LEU A 58 0.18 -2.38 7.45
CA LEU A 58 -0.56 -2.16 6.21
C LEU A 58 0.36 -2.16 4.97
N ALA A 59 1.56 -1.59 5.07
CA ALA A 59 2.53 -1.62 3.99
C ALA A 59 2.98 -3.07 3.68
N LYS A 60 3.27 -3.88 4.71
CA LYS A 60 3.59 -5.30 4.54
C LYS A 60 2.47 -6.08 3.85
N VAL A 61 1.21 -5.85 4.24
CA VAL A 61 0.05 -6.49 3.61
C VAL A 61 -0.07 -6.12 2.14
N LYS A 62 0.12 -4.84 1.78
CA LYS A 62 0.09 -4.40 0.37
C LYS A 62 1.19 -5.07 -0.46
N VAL A 63 2.41 -5.16 0.09
CA VAL A 63 3.54 -5.83 -0.58
C VAL A 63 3.25 -7.33 -0.74
N ALA A 64 2.71 -7.99 0.27
CA ALA A 64 2.33 -9.40 0.20
C ALA A 64 1.26 -9.65 -0.88
N CYS A 65 0.22 -8.80 -0.96
CA CYS A 65 -0.79 -8.89 -2.02
C CYS A 65 -0.18 -8.68 -3.42
N ALA A 66 0.71 -7.69 -3.59
CA ALA A 66 1.36 -7.45 -4.87
C ALA A 66 2.22 -8.65 -5.32
N LEU A 67 2.99 -9.23 -4.40
CA LEU A 67 3.80 -10.42 -4.69
C LEU A 67 2.95 -11.64 -5.03
N PHE A 68 1.83 -11.84 -4.32
CA PHE A 68 0.91 -12.94 -4.60
C PHE A 68 0.32 -12.83 -6.01
N VAL A 69 -0.14 -11.64 -6.40
CA VAL A 69 -0.66 -11.40 -7.76
C VAL A 69 0.40 -11.68 -8.81
N LEU A 70 1.64 -11.22 -8.60
CA LEU A 70 2.73 -11.47 -9.54
C LEU A 70 3.04 -12.97 -9.68
N MET A 71 3.13 -13.70 -8.57
CA MET A 71 3.36 -15.15 -8.59
C MET A 71 2.22 -15.90 -9.29
N VAL A 72 0.97 -15.55 -9.01
CA VAL A 72 -0.20 -16.17 -9.65
C VAL A 72 -0.20 -15.87 -11.15
N SER A 73 0.05 -14.63 -11.57
CA SER A 73 0.14 -14.29 -12.99
C SER A 73 1.29 -15.00 -13.72
N GLY A 74 2.44 -15.15 -13.07
CA GLY A 74 3.59 -15.83 -13.66
C GLY A 74 3.35 -17.33 -13.82
N THR A 75 2.75 -17.96 -12.81
CA THR A 75 2.43 -19.38 -12.84
C THR A 75 1.32 -19.70 -13.84
N THR A 76 0.27 -18.88 -13.95
CA THR A 76 -0.79 -19.10 -14.95
C THR A 76 -0.27 -18.96 -16.37
N LEU A 77 0.55 -17.93 -16.66
CA LEU A 77 1.19 -17.78 -17.97
C LEU A 77 2.12 -18.96 -18.28
N GLY A 78 2.89 -19.44 -17.30
CA GLY A 78 3.72 -20.63 -17.46
C GLY A 78 2.90 -21.87 -17.79
N VAL A 79 1.83 -22.14 -17.04
CA VAL A 79 0.96 -23.31 -17.28
C VAL A 79 0.35 -23.27 -18.68
N ILE A 80 -0.13 -22.11 -19.13
CA ILE A 80 -0.74 -21.95 -20.47
C ILE A 80 0.31 -22.15 -21.58
N ASN A 81 1.55 -21.67 -21.39
CA ASN A 81 2.58 -21.76 -22.42
C ASN A 81 3.27 -23.13 -22.49
N PHE A 82 3.45 -23.81 -21.35
CA PHE A 82 4.10 -25.13 -21.29
C PHE A 82 3.14 -26.30 -21.52
N ASN A 83 1.82 -26.09 -21.46
CA ASN A 83 0.82 -27.11 -21.81
C ASN A 83 0.04 -26.68 -23.04
N THR A 84 0.43 -27.21 -24.20
CA THR A 84 -0.24 -26.97 -25.49
C THR A 84 -1.72 -27.33 -25.42
N ASP A 85 -2.07 -28.42 -24.74
CA ASP A 85 -3.47 -28.87 -24.61
C ASP A 85 -4.37 -27.82 -23.93
N VAL A 86 -3.85 -27.12 -22.92
CA VAL A 86 -4.55 -26.06 -22.19
C VAL A 86 -4.66 -24.80 -23.05
N SER A 87 -3.59 -24.44 -23.76
CA SER A 87 -3.63 -23.35 -24.75
C SER A 87 -4.63 -23.63 -25.87
N ASP A 88 -4.70 -24.86 -26.34
CA ASP A 88 -5.56 -25.27 -27.46
C ASP A 88 -7.03 -25.32 -27.03
N THR A 89 -7.34 -25.83 -25.84
CA THR A 89 -8.70 -25.71 -25.28
C THR A 89 -9.11 -24.24 -25.07
N LEU A 90 -8.19 -23.37 -24.65
CA LEU A 90 -8.48 -21.94 -24.47
C LEU A 90 -8.70 -21.21 -25.80
N LYS A 91 -7.98 -21.55 -26.87
CA LYS A 91 -8.07 -20.86 -28.17
C LYS A 91 -9.15 -21.43 -29.09
N TYR A 92 -9.29 -22.75 -29.12
CA TYR A 92 -10.11 -23.48 -30.09
C TYR A 92 -11.30 -24.20 -29.45
N GLY A 93 -11.39 -24.25 -28.11
CA GLY A 93 -12.47 -24.92 -27.39
C GLY A 93 -12.32 -26.45 -27.26
N THR A 94 -11.37 -27.03 -28.00
CA THR A 94 -11.03 -28.46 -28.00
C THR A 94 -9.51 -28.63 -28.14
N THR A 95 -8.98 -29.76 -27.70
CA THR A 95 -7.58 -30.15 -27.98
C THR A 95 -7.42 -30.50 -29.45
N LEU A 96 -6.39 -29.97 -30.13
CA LEU A 96 -6.17 -30.25 -31.54
C LEU A 96 -5.67 -31.69 -31.73
N SER A 97 -6.27 -32.41 -32.68
CA SER A 97 -5.81 -33.75 -33.08
C SER A 97 -4.62 -33.64 -34.03
N SER A 98 -3.85 -34.72 -34.20
CA SER A 98 -2.75 -34.81 -35.17
C SER A 98 -3.21 -34.48 -36.60
N GLU A 99 -4.47 -34.79 -36.94
CA GLU A 99 -5.08 -34.44 -38.23
C GLU A 99 -5.32 -32.92 -38.36
N ASP A 100 -5.79 -32.25 -37.31
CA ASP A 100 -6.02 -30.79 -37.29
C ASP A 100 -4.71 -30.01 -37.40
N LEU A 101 -3.61 -30.60 -36.94
CA LEU A 101 -2.25 -30.07 -37.08
C LEU A 101 -1.65 -30.29 -38.48
N GLY A 102 -2.38 -30.95 -39.39
CA GLY A 102 -1.95 -31.23 -40.75
C GLY A 102 -0.89 -32.32 -40.86
N LEU A 103 -0.76 -33.18 -39.84
CA LEU A 103 0.12 -34.34 -39.89
C LEU A 103 -0.55 -35.46 -40.70
N PRO A 104 0.22 -36.23 -41.50
CA PRO A 104 -0.34 -37.38 -42.19
C PRO A 104 -0.78 -38.41 -41.14
N VAL A 105 -2.04 -38.82 -41.22
CA VAL A 105 -2.67 -39.81 -40.34
C VAL A 105 -3.28 -40.94 -41.16
N ASP A 106 -3.26 -42.16 -40.63
CA ASP A 106 -3.96 -43.31 -41.23
C ASP A 106 -5.46 -43.27 -40.90
N SER A 107 -6.26 -44.16 -41.53
CA SER A 107 -7.70 -44.37 -41.36
C SER A 107 -8.13 -44.60 -39.90
N TYR A 108 -7.18 -44.96 -39.02
CA TYR A 108 -7.39 -45.14 -37.58
C TYR A 108 -7.02 -43.91 -36.73
N GLY A 109 -6.60 -42.80 -37.34
CA GLY A 109 -6.25 -41.53 -36.65
C GLY A 109 -4.85 -41.50 -36.01
N LEU A 110 -4.00 -42.49 -36.31
CA LEU A 110 -2.60 -42.54 -35.87
C LEU A 110 -1.71 -41.87 -36.91
N ILE A 111 -0.63 -41.21 -36.47
CA ILE A 111 0.36 -40.60 -37.37
C ILE A 111 0.91 -41.67 -38.31
N SER A 112 0.74 -41.49 -39.62
CA SER A 112 1.31 -42.37 -40.63
C SER A 112 2.73 -41.93 -40.92
N VAL A 113 3.65 -42.89 -40.88
CA VAL A 113 5.03 -42.70 -41.28
C VAL A 113 5.22 -43.61 -42.50
N GLU A 114 5.30 -43.01 -43.69
CA GLU A 114 5.80 -43.68 -44.88
C GLU A 114 7.33 -43.80 -44.84
#